data_AF-I4BXF5-F1
#
_entry.id   AF-I4BXF5-F1
#
_cell.length_a   1.000
_cell.length_b   1.000
_cell.length_c   1.000
_cell.angle_alpha   90.00
_cell.angle_beta   90.00
_cell.angle_gamma   90.00
#
_symmetry.space_group_name_H-M   'P 1'
#
loop_
_entity.id
_entity.type
_entity.pdbx_description
1 polymer ?
#
loop_
_entity_poly.entity_id
_entity_poly.type
_entity_poly.pdbx_seq_one_letter_code
_entity_poly.pdbx_strand_id
1 'polypeptide(L)' 'MTDAKKIRQGRLFAVIGIFIMAVGSFMACLSNTGSGINTGNILLILSLALTTYGFTYWRP' A
#
# COMPACT_ATOMS: atom_id res chain seq x y z
N MET A 1 21.88 -2.45 -19.21
CA MET A 1 20.98 -1.26 -19.14
C MET A 1 19.57 -1.62 -18.63
N THR A 2 19.42 -2.66 -17.80
CA THR A 2 18.11 -3.17 -17.33
C THR A 2 17.80 -2.77 -15.88
N ASP A 3 18.77 -2.20 -15.17
CA ASP A 3 18.68 -1.91 -13.74
C ASP A 3 17.88 -0.63 -13.42
N ALA A 4 18.17 0.46 -14.13
CA ALA A 4 17.51 1.76 -13.90
C ALA A 4 15.98 1.73 -14.15
N LYS A 5 15.52 0.90 -15.09
CA LYS A 5 14.09 0.74 -15.37
C LYS A 5 13.37 0.00 -14.25
N LYS A 6 14.02 -1.03 -13.67
CA LYS A 6 13.53 -1.77 -12.50
C LYS A 6 13.46 -0.83 -11.30
N ILE A 7 14.52 -0.11 -10.96
CA ILE A 7 14.50 0.86 -9.85
C ILE A 7 13.39 1.90 -10.01
N ARG A 8 13.18 2.44 -11.22
CA ARG A 8 12.10 3.40 -11.50
C ARG A 8 10.70 2.79 -11.33
N GLN A 9 10.49 1.54 -11.73
CA GLN A 9 9.23 0.84 -11.47
C GLN A 9 9.03 0.53 -9.98
N GLY A 10 10.07 0.10 -9.27
CA GLY A 10 10.01 -0.14 -7.82
C GLY A 10 9.63 1.13 -7.05
N ARG A 11 10.17 2.29 -7.47
CA ARG A 11 9.80 3.59 -6.91
C ARG A 11 8.32 3.93 -7.14
N LEU A 12 7.77 3.61 -8.32
CA LEU A 12 6.35 3.80 -8.62
C LEU A 12 5.45 2.89 -7.77
N PHE A 13 5.81 1.61 -7.63
CA PHE A 13 5.08 0.68 -6.76
C PHE A 13 5.10 1.11 -5.29
N ALA A 14 6.24 1.62 -4.80
CA ALA A 14 6.35 2.15 -3.44
C ALA A 14 5.44 3.37 -3.22
N VAL A 15 5.41 4.31 -4.18
CA VAL A 15 4.53 5.50 -4.10
C VAL A 15 3.06 5.10 -4.10
N ILE A 16 2.67 4.12 -4.92
CA ILE A 16 1.29 3.59 -4.96
C ILE A 16 0.92 2.96 -3.59
N GLY A 17 1.82 2.19 -2.98
CA GLY A 17 1.60 1.61 -1.66
C GLY A 17 1.39 2.65 -0.56
N ILE A 18 2.21 3.72 -0.55
CA ILE A 18 2.08 4.83 0.40
C ILE A 18 0.74 5.56 0.20
N PHE A 19 0.31 5.76 -1.05
CA PHE A 19 -0.95 6.43 -1.35
C PHE A 19 -2.16 5.60 -0.87
N ILE A 20 -2.13 4.28 -1.06
CA ILE A 20 -3.16 3.36 -0.57
C ILE A 20 -3.20 3.32 0.97
N MET A 21 -2.04 3.31 1.64
CA MET A 21 -1.98 3.41 3.10
C MET A 21 -2.58 4.71 3.62
N ALA A 22 -2.26 5.85 2.98
CA ALA A 22 -2.78 7.15 3.36
C ALA A 22 -4.31 7.19 3.26
N VAL A 23 -4.87 6.76 2.12
CA VAL A 23 -6.33 6.74 1.92
C VAL A 23 -7.02 5.76 2.88
N GLY A 24 -6.43 4.60 3.14
CA GLY A 24 -6.97 3.61 4.09
C GLY A 24 -7.03 4.14 5.53
N SER A 25 -5.98 4.83 5.99
CA SER A 25 -5.94 5.43 7.32
C SER A 25 -6.89 6.62 7.44
N PHE A 26 -7.00 7.46 6.40
CA PHE A 26 -8.01 8.52 6.34
C PHE A 26 -9.44 7.98 6.41
N MET A 27 -9.74 6.91 5.66
CA MET A 27 -11.08 6.32 5.63
C MET A 27 -11.45 5.67 6.97
N ALA A 28 -10.49 4.99 7.63
CA ALA A 28 -10.70 4.42 8.96
C ALA A 28 -10.91 5.49 10.03
N CYS A 29 -10.20 6.62 9.93
CA CYS A 29 -10.24 7.69 10.93
C CYS A 29 -11.44 8.63 10.76
N LEU A 30 -11.89 8.89 9.51
CA LEU A 30 -13.04 9.74 9.22
C LEU A 30 -14.39 9.01 9.36
N SER A 31 -14.36 7.68 9.45
CA SER A 31 -15.54 6.83 9.54
C SER A 31 -16.12 6.79 10.96
N ASN A 32 -17.30 7.38 11.16
CA ASN A 32 -18.04 7.31 12.42
C ASN A 32 -19.01 6.11 12.51
N THR A 33 -19.09 5.27 11.47
CA THR A 33 -19.92 4.07 11.43
C THR A 33 -19.04 2.82 11.50
N GLY A 34 -19.42 1.81 12.30
CA GLY A 34 -18.62 0.59 12.48
C GLY A 34 -18.25 -0.12 11.17
N SER A 35 -19.09 0.01 10.14
CA SER A 35 -18.85 -0.50 8.80
C SER A 35 -17.68 0.17 8.08
N GLY A 36 -17.51 1.49 8.20
CA GLY A 36 -16.42 2.21 7.53
C GLY A 36 -15.06 1.96 8.20
N ILE A 37 -15.05 1.72 9.52
CA ILE A 37 -13.84 1.32 10.26
C ILE A 37 -13.37 -0.05 9.78
N ASN A 38 -14.30 -1.00 9.63
CA ASN A 38 -13.97 -2.35 9.15
C ASN A 38 -13.44 -2.32 7.71
N THR A 39 -14.06 -1.55 6.82
CA THR A 39 -13.56 -1.36 5.45
C THR A 39 -12.18 -0.71 5.41
N GLY A 40 -11.94 0.33 6.23
CA GLY A 40 -10.63 0.98 6.34
C GLY A 40 -9.53 0.04 6.86
N ASN A 41 -9.85 -0.80 7.86
CA ASN A 41 -8.93 -1.82 8.37
C ASN A 41 -8.58 -2.89 7.32
N ILE A 42 -9.56 -3.36 6.54
CA ILE A 42 -9.31 -4.33 5.46
C ILE A 42 -8.38 -3.72 4.40
N LEU A 43 -8.60 -2.45 4.04
CA LEU A 43 -7.77 -1.74 3.07
C LEU A 43 -6.33 -1.55 3.57
N LEU A 44 -6.16 -1.30 4.87
CA LEU A 44 -4.84 -1.24 5.53
C LEU A 44 -4.13 -2.59 5.48
N ILE A 45 -4.81 -3.70 5.81
CA ILE A 45 -4.23 -5.05 5.74
C ILE A 45 -3.79 -5.38 4.31
N LEU A 46 -4.61 -5.05 3.30
CA LEU A 46 -4.26 -5.21 1.89
C LEU A 46 -3.01 -4.42 1.49
N SER A 47 -2.89 -3.17 1.96
CA SER A 47 -1.72 -2.32 1.69
C SER A 47 -0.44 -2.89 2.32
N LEU A 48 -0.54 -3.47 3.51
CA LEU A 48 0.55 -4.17 4.20
C LEU A 48 0.95 -5.45 3.48
N ALA A 49 -0.01 -6.22 2.98
CA ALA A 49 0.24 -7.43 2.19
C ALA A 49 0.95 -7.09 0.88
N LEU A 50 0.50 -6.05 0.15
CA LEU A 50 1.14 -5.57 -1.07
C LEU A 50 2.57 -5.08 -0.82
N THR A 51 2.80 -4.36 0.28
CA THR A 51 4.15 -3.89 0.66
C THR A 51 5.06 -5.07 1.01
N THR A 52 4.54 -6.07 1.71
CA THR A 52 5.27 -7.30 2.07
C THR A 52 5.63 -8.11 0.82
N TYR A 53 4.67 -8.26 -0.11
CA TYR A 53 4.86 -8.94 -1.39
C TYR A 53 5.86 -8.19 -2.28
N GLY A 54 5.78 -6.85 -2.25
CA GLY A 54 6.77 -5.97 -2.84
C GLY A 54 8.15 -6.27 -2.27
N PHE A 55 8.30 -6.34 -0.94
CA PHE A 55 9.58 -6.62 -0.30
C PHE A 55 10.14 -8.01 -0.62
N THR A 56 9.32 -9.05 -0.70
CA THR A 56 9.78 -10.41 -1.04
C THR A 56 10.13 -10.56 -2.51
N TYR A 57 9.40 -9.91 -3.42
CA TYR A 57 9.66 -9.98 -4.87
C TYR A 57 10.74 -9.00 -5.35
N TRP A 58 10.91 -7.87 -4.65
CA TRP A 58 11.96 -6.88 -4.96
C TRP A 58 13.29 -7.15 -4.26
N ARG A 59 13.33 -8.05 -3.28
CA ARG A 59 14.60 -8.55 -2.75
C ARG A 59 15.31 -9.31 -3.89
N PRO A 60 16.52 -8.89 -4.30
CA PRO A 60 17.28 -9.58 -5.34
C PRO A 60 17.67 -10.99 -4.92
#